data_AF-A0A9P6XLM2-F1
#
_entry.id   AF-A0A9P6XLM2-F1
#
_cell.length_a   1.000
_cell.length_b   1.000
_cell.length_c   1.000
_cell.angle_alpha   90.00
_cell.angle_beta   90.00
_cell.angle_gamma   90.00
#
_symmetry.space_group_name_H-M   'P 1'
#
loop_
_entity.id
_entity.type
_entity.pdbx_description
1 polymer ?
#
loop_
_entity_poly.entity_id
_entity_poly.type
_entity_poly.pdbx_seq_one_letter_code
_entity_poly.pdbx_strand_id
1 'polypeptide(L)'
;MFPAEQLGPVVLKAWRAVMRPPIALVPVGGITPDNLSIYAQAGASGFGLGSALYKPGLSATEVGQNARAFIAAWQRAYPVQETQA
;
A
#
# COMPACT_ATOMS: atom_id res chain seq x y z
N MET A 1 -1.40 -4.78 9.23
CA MET A 1 -2.56 -5.68 9.37
C MET A 1 -2.42 -6.81 8.33
N PHE A 2 -3.05 -7.96 8.54
CA PHE A 2 -3.00 -9.09 7.60
C PHE A 2 -4.17 -10.06 7.91
N PRO A 3 -4.83 -10.63 6.88
CA PRO A 3 -4.73 -10.31 5.46
C PRO A 3 -5.60 -9.10 5.05
N ALA A 4 -5.08 -8.20 4.20
CA ALA A 4 -5.77 -6.95 3.84
C ALA A 4 -7.05 -7.17 3.07
N GLU A 5 -7.02 -8.07 2.08
CA GLU A 5 -8.17 -8.37 1.23
C GLU A 5 -9.41 -8.83 2.00
N GLN A 6 -9.25 -9.50 3.16
CA GLN A 6 -10.37 -9.91 4.00
C GLN A 6 -10.83 -8.82 4.97
N LEU A 7 -9.89 -8.06 5.55
CA LEU A 7 -10.20 -6.98 6.49
C LEU A 7 -10.75 -5.74 5.78
N GLY A 8 -10.19 -5.43 4.62
CA GLY A 8 -10.55 -4.31 3.78
C GLY A 8 -10.17 -2.92 4.32
N PRO A 9 -10.34 -1.88 3.50
CA PRO A 9 -10.07 -0.49 3.87
C PRO A 9 -10.98 0.02 4.99
N VAL A 10 -12.18 -0.57 5.15
CA VAL A 10 -13.13 -0.19 6.20
C VAL A 10 -12.57 -0.48 7.59
N VAL A 11 -12.01 -1.68 7.81
CA VAL A 11 -11.40 -2.05 9.09
C VAL A 11 -10.16 -1.20 9.35
N LEU A 12 -9.32 -0.97 8.33
CA LEU A 12 -8.16 -0.08 8.44
C LEU A 12 -8.56 1.32 8.92
N LYS A 13 -9.61 1.92 8.31
CA LYS A 13 -10.11 3.23 8.70
C LYS A 13 -10.64 3.24 10.14
N ALA A 14 -11.36 2.20 10.55
CA ALA A 14 -11.85 2.05 11.92
C ALA A 14 -10.69 1.96 12.93
N TRP A 15 -9.64 1.20 12.62
CA TRP A 15 -8.45 1.13 13.47
C TRP A 15 -7.72 2.47 13.55
N ARG A 16 -7.62 3.20 12.43
CA ARG A 16 -6.99 4.52 12.42
C ARG A 16 -7.70 5.53 13.32
N ALA A 17 -9.01 5.41 13.52
CA ALA A 17 -9.77 6.27 14.41
C ALA A 17 -9.42 6.09 15.91
N VAL A 18 -8.87 4.94 16.29
CA VAL A 18 -8.57 4.60 17.70
C VAL A 18 -7.07 4.46 17.99
N MET A 19 -6.24 4.19 16.98
CA MET A 19 -4.80 4.08 17.13
C MET A 19 -4.14 5.45 17.07
N ARG A 20 -3.52 5.85 18.18
CA ARG A 20 -2.79 7.13 18.26
C ARG A 20 -1.45 7.07 17.51
N PRO A 21 -0.99 8.18 16.93
CA PRO A 21 0.38 8.31 16.45
C PRO A 21 1.40 7.93 17.55
N PRO A 22 2.57 7.38 17.19
CA PRO A 22 3.15 7.26 15.85
C PRO A 22 2.90 5.89 15.18
N ILE A 23 1.89 5.12 15.59
CA ILE A 23 1.72 3.74 15.13
C ILE A 23 1.41 3.69 13.62
N ALA A 24 2.34 3.13 12.85
CA ALA A 24 2.17 2.89 11.43
C ALA A 24 1.20 1.72 11.19
N LEU A 25 0.23 1.91 10.28
CA LEU A 25 -0.65 0.83 9.84
C LEU A 25 -0.27 0.45 8.41
N VAL A 26 0.26 -0.77 8.25
CA VAL A 26 0.77 -1.27 6.97
C VAL A 26 -0.13 -2.44 6.51
N PRO A 27 -0.97 -2.25 5.48
CA PRO A 27 -1.75 -3.33 4.91
C PRO A 27 -0.90 -4.36 4.17
N VAL A 28 -1.12 -5.66 4.41
CA VAL A 28 -0.40 -6.77 3.75
C VAL A 28 -1.39 -7.86 3.34
N GLY A 29 -1.21 -8.43 2.14
CA GLY A 29 -2.06 -9.47 1.56
C GLY A 29 -3.10 -8.89 0.60
N GLY A 30 -3.04 -9.26 -0.69
CA GLY A 30 -3.96 -8.75 -1.71
C GLY A 30 -3.73 -7.31 -2.17
N ILE A 31 -2.61 -6.67 -1.83
CA ILE A 31 -2.29 -5.31 -2.28
C ILE A 31 -1.76 -5.34 -3.72
N THR A 32 -2.35 -4.52 -4.58
CA THR A 32 -2.00 -4.35 -6.00
C THR A 32 -1.85 -2.86 -6.33
N PRO A 33 -1.21 -2.49 -7.46
CA PRO A 33 -1.15 -1.09 -7.90
C PRO A 33 -2.53 -0.43 -8.05
N ASP A 34 -3.56 -1.21 -8.42
CA ASP A 34 -4.91 -0.70 -8.68
C ASP A 34 -5.69 -0.39 -7.40
N ASN A 35 -5.47 -1.16 -6.33
CA ASN A 35 -6.21 -0.98 -5.07
C ASN A 35 -5.45 -0.17 -4.02
N LEU A 36 -4.18 0.14 -4.27
CA LEU A 36 -3.29 0.85 -3.33
C LEU A 36 -3.89 2.18 -2.85
N SER A 37 -4.48 2.96 -3.77
CA SER A 37 -5.06 4.27 -3.46
C SER A 37 -6.24 4.19 -2.48
N ILE A 38 -7.02 3.11 -2.54
CA ILE A 38 -8.18 2.89 -1.67
C ILE A 38 -7.73 2.71 -0.21
N TYR A 39 -6.67 1.92 0.00
CA TYR A 39 -6.10 1.74 1.33
C TYR A 39 -5.34 2.98 1.82
N ALA A 40 -4.70 3.73 0.91
CA ALA A 40 -4.06 5.00 1.24
C ALA A 40 -5.09 6.00 1.78
N GLN A 41 -6.22 6.16 1.11
CA GLN A 41 -7.34 7.01 1.55
C GLN A 41 -7.95 6.56 2.88
N ALA A 42 -7.88 5.26 3.20
CA ALA A 42 -8.30 4.71 4.49
C ALA A 42 -7.29 4.94 5.62
N GLY A 43 -6.13 5.57 5.35
CA GLY A 43 -5.15 5.93 6.35
C GLY A 43 -4.01 4.92 6.53
N ALA A 44 -3.71 4.13 5.49
CA ALA A 44 -2.48 3.34 5.45
C ALA A 44 -1.25 4.24 5.54
N SER A 45 -0.23 3.76 6.26
CA SER A 45 1.08 4.42 6.38
C SER A 45 2.11 3.86 5.40
N GLY A 46 1.82 2.71 4.78
CA GLY A 46 2.72 1.95 3.92
C GLY A 46 2.05 0.64 3.51
N PHE A 47 2.73 -0.20 2.73
CA PHE A 47 2.18 -1.48 2.25
C PHE A 47 3.20 -2.61 2.30
N GLY A 48 2.74 -3.81 2.61
CA GLY A 48 3.51 -5.04 2.37
C GLY A 48 3.07 -5.67 1.05
N LEU A 49 4.04 -5.86 0.15
CA LEU A 49 3.81 -6.31 -1.21
C LEU A 49 4.23 -7.78 -1.36
N GLY A 50 3.28 -8.65 -1.71
CA GLY A 50 3.50 -10.08 -1.88
C GLY A 50 3.57 -10.49 -3.35
N SER A 51 2.74 -11.46 -3.74
CA SER A 51 2.74 -12.07 -5.08
C SER A 51 2.52 -11.09 -6.24
N ALA A 52 1.87 -9.96 -6.00
CA ALA A 52 1.72 -8.89 -6.99
C ALA A 52 3.05 -8.19 -7.32
N LEU A 53 4.03 -8.21 -6.41
CA LEU A 53 5.39 -7.74 -6.67
C LEU A 53 6.28 -8.89 -7.15
N TYR A 54 6.31 -10.00 -6.42
CA TYR A 54 7.19 -11.14 -6.69
C TYR A 54 6.52 -12.49 -6.43
N LYS A 55 6.71 -13.42 -7.36
CA LYS A 55 6.44 -14.86 -7.18
C LYS A 55 7.62 -15.66 -7.73
N PRO A 56 7.89 -16.88 -7.20
CA PRO A 56 8.93 -17.75 -7.75
C PRO A 56 8.77 -17.93 -9.27
N GLY A 57 9.88 -17.81 -9.99
CA GLY A 57 9.91 -17.94 -11.45
C GLY A 57 9.84 -16.62 -12.23
N LEU A 58 9.63 -15.46 -11.58
CA LEU A 58 9.76 -14.17 -12.25
C LEU A 58 11.23 -13.80 -12.48
N SER A 59 11.51 -13.25 -13.65
CA SER A 59 12.78 -12.60 -13.98
C SER A 59 12.94 -11.26 -13.25
N ALA A 60 14.18 -10.80 -13.10
CA ALA A 60 14.46 -9.47 -12.54
C ALA A 60 13.77 -8.33 -13.32
N THR A 61 13.61 -8.49 -14.64
CA THR A 61 12.91 -7.53 -15.50
C THR A 61 11.44 -7.42 -15.13
N GLU A 62 10.75 -8.55 -14.97
CA GLU A 62 9.33 -8.59 -14.58
C GLU A 62 9.13 -8.01 -13.18
N VAL A 63 9.99 -8.37 -12.21
CA VAL A 63 9.94 -7.79 -10.85
C VAL A 63 10.15 -6.27 -10.91
N GLY A 64 11.09 -5.80 -11.74
CA GLY A 64 11.32 -4.37 -11.96
C GLY A 64 10.12 -3.65 -12.57
N GLN A 65 9.38 -4.29 -13.48
CA GLN A 65 8.13 -3.75 -14.04
C GLN A 65 7.04 -3.64 -12.97
N ASN A 66 6.84 -4.69 -12.17
CA ASN A 66 5.88 -4.68 -11.07
C ASN A 66 6.22 -3.58 -10.04
N ALA A 67 7.50 -3.48 -9.66
CA ALA A 67 7.97 -2.45 -8.74
C ALA A 67 7.68 -1.04 -9.26
N ARG A 68 7.95 -0.77 -10.55
CA ARG A 68 7.62 0.53 -11.17
C ARG A 68 6.12 0.82 -11.15
N ALA A 69 5.28 -0.19 -11.37
CA ALA A 69 3.83 -0.03 -11.27
C ALA A 69 3.38 0.35 -9.84
N PHE A 70 3.96 -0.28 -8.82
CA PHE A 70 3.72 0.09 -7.42
C PHE A 70 4.19 1.51 -7.10
N ILE A 71 5.38 1.91 -7.57
CA ILE A 71 5.88 3.28 -7.38
C ILE A 71 4.96 4.30 -8.05
N ALA A 72 4.50 4.04 -9.27
CA ALA A 72 3.56 4.93 -9.95
C ALA A 72 2.22 5.03 -9.19
N ALA A 73 1.70 3.91 -8.68
CA ALA A 73 0.50 3.91 -7.84
C ALA A 73 0.71 4.67 -6.52
N TRP A 74 1.86 4.48 -5.87
CA TRP A 74 2.25 5.19 -4.65
C TRP A 74 2.33 6.70 -4.86
N GLN A 75 3.01 7.16 -5.91
CA GLN A 75 3.14 8.59 -6.23
C GLN A 75 1.79 9.25 -6.49
N ARG A 76 0.84 8.54 -7.11
CA ARG A 76 -0.54 9.03 -7.27
C ARG A 76 -1.31 9.07 -5.95
N ALA A 77 -1.07 8.12 -5.05
CA ALA A 77 -1.77 8.02 -3.77
C ALA A 77 -1.23 8.95 -2.69
N TYR A 78 0.08 9.24 -2.72
CA TYR A 78 0.79 10.13 -1.80
C TYR A 78 1.57 11.17 -2.63
N PRO A 79 0.89 12.18 -3.17
CA PRO A 79 1.57 13.26 -3.85
C PRO A 79 2.54 13.92 -2.87
N VAL A 80 3.77 14.17 -3.32
CA VAL A 80 4.72 14.97 -2.54
C VAL A 80 4.09 16.35 -2.37
N GLN A 81 3.81 16.72 -1.12
CA GLN A 81 3.42 18.09 -0.81
C GLN A 81 4.68 18.93 -0.96
N GLU A 82 4.72 19.81 -1.96
CA GLU A 82 5.75 20.85 -2.04
C GLU A 82 5.62 21.71 -0.78
N THR A 83 6.58 21.55 0.14
CA THR A 83 6.75 22.47 1.25
C THR A 83 7.08 23.83 0.65
N GLN A 84 6.09 24.73 0.59
CA GLN A 84 6.36 26.16 0.42
C GLN A 84 7.22 26.58 1.62
N ALA A 85 8.50 26.85 1.33
CA ALA A 85 9.43 27.52 2.24
C ALA A 85 9.11 29.02 2.31
#